data_AF-A0AAV7TJH2-F1
#
_entry.id   AF-A0AAV7TJH2-F1
#
_cell.length_a   1.000
_cell.length_b   1.000
_cell.length_c   1.000
_cell.angle_alpha   90.00
_cell.angle_beta   90.00
_cell.angle_gamma   90.00
#
_symmetry.space_group_name_H-M   'P 1'
#
loop_
_entity.id
_entity.type
_entity.pdbx_description
1 polymer ?
#
loop_
_entity_poly.entity_id
_entity_poly.type
_entity_poly.pdbx_seq_one_letter_code
_entity_poly.pdbx_strand_id
1 'polypeptide(L)'
;MEAHLKSATVFKGTSKTIQNELLDCMLEVTKETIVQQLRSTDYVAIQADDTTDVSTKTQSVLVFRYIDGNFKVVERFYCFTYLKDSSADTISAAILNELNLILPERSGKEKLIAQSYDGASVMRGASGGVPKKNQRYIP
;
A
#
# COMPACT_ATOMS: atom_id res chain seq x y z
N MET A 1 17.47 22.20 1.58
CA MET A 1 16.25 22.38 0.77
C MET A 1 15.61 23.76 0.98
N GLU A 2 15.37 24.21 2.22
CA GLU A 2 14.83 25.56 2.51
C GLU A 2 15.63 26.73 1.92
N ALA A 3 16.96 26.70 2.00
CA ALA A 3 17.81 27.80 1.49
C ALA A 3 17.70 27.98 -0.03
N HIS A 4 17.58 26.88 -0.78
CA HIS A 4 17.42 26.91 -2.24
C HIS A 4 16.05 27.42 -2.69
N LEU A 5 14.99 27.15 -1.92
CA LEU A 5 13.64 27.67 -2.21
C LEU A 5 13.53 29.18 -1.92
N LYS A 6 14.25 29.69 -0.92
CA LYS A 6 14.26 31.11 -0.57
C LYS A 6 15.07 31.98 -1.54
N SER A 7 16.08 31.43 -2.22
CA SER A 7 16.93 32.19 -3.16
C SER A 7 16.52 32.07 -4.63
N ALA A 8 15.53 31.23 -4.97
CA ALA A 8 15.10 31.03 -6.34
C ALA A 8 14.31 32.25 -6.87
N THR A 9 14.86 32.93 -7.88
CA THR A 9 14.28 34.15 -8.47
C THR A 9 13.23 33.88 -9.55
N VAL A 10 13.20 32.68 -10.14
CA VAL A 10 12.38 32.35 -11.32
C VAL A 10 11.20 31.42 -10.98
N PHE A 11 11.40 30.43 -10.12
CA PHE A 11 10.36 29.48 -9.72
C PHE A 11 10.45 29.20 -8.21
N LYS A 12 9.52 29.76 -7.44
CA LYS A 12 9.47 29.55 -5.97
C LYS A 12 8.82 28.22 -5.57
N GLY A 13 8.16 27.53 -6.51
CA GLY A 13 7.48 26.26 -6.24
C GLY A 13 6.35 26.34 -5.21
N THR A 14 5.78 27.53 -4.95
CA THR A 14 4.74 27.75 -3.94
C THR A 14 3.30 27.60 -4.45
N SER A 15 3.12 27.32 -5.74
CA SER A 15 1.80 27.06 -6.32
C SER A 15 1.29 25.71 -5.85
N LYS A 16 0.12 25.68 -5.21
CA LYS A 16 -0.55 24.45 -4.78
C LYS A 16 -0.69 23.44 -5.93
N THR A 17 -1.07 23.92 -7.11
CA THR A 17 -1.25 23.06 -8.29
C THR A 17 0.06 22.39 -8.68
N ILE A 18 1.14 23.17 -8.78
CA ILE A 18 2.43 22.64 -9.23
C ILE A 18 3.06 21.72 -8.17
N GLN A 19 2.87 22.02 -6.89
CA GLN A 19 3.28 21.12 -5.80
C GLN A 19 2.55 19.78 -5.87
N ASN A 20 1.24 19.80 -6.07
CA ASN A 20 0.44 18.57 -6.17
C ASN A 20 0.81 17.76 -7.42
N GLU A 21 0.95 18.39 -8.59
CA GLU A 21 1.38 17.71 -9.82
C GLU A 21 2.75 17.05 -9.64
N LEU A 22 3.70 17.74 -8.99
CA LEU A 22 5.01 17.17 -8.69
C LEU A 22 4.89 15.97 -7.73
N LEU A 23 4.08 16.08 -6.68
CA LEU A 23 3.83 14.98 -5.74
C LEU A 23 3.19 13.77 -6.45
N ASP A 24 2.24 14.01 -7.35
CA ASP A 24 1.60 12.96 -8.14
C ASP A 24 2.60 12.25 -9.05
N CYS A 25 3.46 12.99 -9.76
CA CYS A 25 4.53 12.41 -10.56
C CYS A 25 5.52 11.60 -9.72
N MET A 26 5.93 12.13 -8.55
CA MET A 26 6.83 11.41 -7.64
C MET A 26 6.18 10.13 -7.10
N LEU A 27 4.89 10.18 -6.78
CA LEU A 27 4.12 9.04 -6.32
C LEU A 27 4.01 7.98 -7.41
N GLU A 28 3.74 8.36 -8.65
CA GLU A 28 3.65 7.46 -9.80
C GLU A 28 4.97 6.72 -10.01
N VAL A 29 6.09 7.44 -10.14
CA VAL A 29 7.43 6.84 -10.31
C VAL A 29 7.78 5.91 -9.13
N THR A 30 7.43 6.30 -7.91
CA THR A 30 7.67 5.49 -6.72
C THR A 30 6.84 4.19 -6.76
N LYS A 31 5.56 4.28 -7.10
CA LYS A 31 4.68 3.10 -7.22
C LYS A 31 5.15 2.16 -8.32
N GLU A 32 5.51 2.68 -9.49
CA GLU A 32 6.05 1.87 -10.59
C GLU A 32 7.31 1.12 -10.15
N THR A 33 8.21 1.80 -9.45
CA THR A 33 9.44 1.19 -8.92
C THR A 33 9.12 0.05 -7.95
N ILE A 34 8.17 0.26 -7.02
CA ILE A 34 7.72 -0.78 -6.09
C ILE A 34 7.10 -1.96 -6.85
N VAL A 35 6.20 -1.70 -7.80
CA VAL A 35 5.55 -2.76 -8.60
C VAL A 35 6.59 -3.59 -9.36
N GLN A 36 7.59 -2.95 -9.95
CA GLN A 36 8.69 -3.65 -10.62
C GLN A 36 9.48 -4.55 -9.65
N GLN A 37 9.78 -4.05 -8.45
CA GLN A 37 10.47 -4.83 -7.41
C GLN A 37 9.63 -6.05 -6.95
N LEU A 38 8.31 -5.86 -6.78
CA LEU A 38 7.40 -6.94 -6.38
C LEU A 38 7.24 -7.99 -7.49
N ARG A 39 7.32 -7.58 -8.75
CA ARG A 39 7.27 -8.53 -9.88
C ARG A 39 8.57 -9.32 -10.02
N SER A 40 9.71 -8.75 -9.66
CA SER A 40 11.02 -9.42 -9.77
C SER A 40 11.39 -10.31 -8.58
N THR A 41 10.83 -10.08 -7.40
CA THR A 41 11.02 -10.98 -6.24
C THR A 41 10.21 -12.27 -6.38
N ASP A 42 10.68 -13.33 -5.73
CA ASP A 42 10.02 -14.65 -5.78
C ASP A 42 8.80 -14.72 -4.87
N TYR A 43 8.87 -14.05 -3.72
CA TYR A 43 7.84 -14.14 -2.69
C TYR A 43 7.56 -12.78 -2.06
N VAL A 44 6.29 -12.57 -1.72
CA VAL A 44 5.79 -11.32 -1.14
C VAL A 44 4.87 -11.65 0.03
N ALA A 45 5.01 -10.88 1.10
CA ALA A 45 4.07 -10.80 2.20
C ALA A 45 3.35 -9.45 2.17
N ILE A 46 2.08 -9.46 2.56
CA ILE A 46 1.27 -8.23 2.68
C ILE A 46 1.05 -7.93 4.14
N GLN A 47 1.18 -6.65 4.48
CA GLN A 47 0.82 -6.15 5.79
C GLN A 47 -0.20 -5.03 5.60
N ALA A 48 -1.30 -5.10 6.35
CA ALA A 48 -2.20 -3.96 6.44
C ALA A 48 -2.43 -3.54 7.89
N ASP A 49 -2.51 -2.24 8.11
CA ASP A 49 -2.69 -1.63 9.43
C ASP A 49 -3.80 -0.59 9.36
N ASP A 50 -4.71 -0.61 10.33
CA ASP A 50 -5.78 0.37 10.44
C ASP A 50 -5.27 1.63 11.15
N THR A 51 -5.16 2.73 10.41
CA THR A 51 -4.82 4.05 10.96
C THR A 51 -6.02 4.98 10.98
N THR A 52 -6.01 5.96 11.89
CA THR A 52 -6.99 7.04 11.91
C THR A 52 -6.36 8.29 11.32
N ASP A 53 -6.97 8.88 10.29
CA ASP A 53 -6.49 10.13 9.72
C ASP A 53 -6.82 11.35 10.61
N VAL A 54 -6.26 12.52 10.26
CA VAL A 54 -6.47 13.78 11.01
C VAL A 54 -7.92 14.24 11.06
N SER A 55 -8.80 13.68 10.22
CA SER A 55 -10.23 13.93 10.17
C SER A 55 -11.06 12.86 10.89
N THR A 56 -10.42 12.01 11.70
CA THR A 56 -11.02 10.89 12.46
C THR A 56 -11.60 9.77 11.61
N LYS A 57 -11.21 9.68 10.34
CA LYS A 57 -11.65 8.60 9.46
C LYS A 57 -10.65 7.45 9.49
N THR A 58 -11.16 6.22 9.58
CA THR A 58 -10.35 5.01 9.49
C THR A 58 -9.88 4.81 8.05
N GLN A 59 -8.58 4.62 7.88
CA GLN A 59 -7.95 4.25 6.62
C GLN A 59 -7.08 3.02 6.88
N SER A 60 -6.91 2.15 5.88
CA SER A 60 -5.97 1.04 5.98
C SER A 60 -4.69 1.38 5.23
N VAL A 61 -3.54 1.14 5.84
CA VAL A 61 -2.23 1.27 5.20
C VAL A 61 -1.87 -0.07 4.59
N LEU A 62 -1.45 -0.08 3.31
CA LEU A 62 -0.94 -1.28 2.65
C LEU A 62 0.58 -1.22 2.53
N VAL A 63 1.25 -2.25 3.08
CA VAL A 63 2.71 -2.43 3.01
C VAL A 63 3.02 -3.79 2.40
N PHE A 64 4.01 -3.81 1.52
CA PHE A 64 4.59 -5.05 1.01
C PHE A 64 5.92 -5.34 1.69
N ARG A 65 6.14 -6.61 2.04
CA ARG A 65 7.37 -7.11 2.60
C ARG A 65 7.92 -8.24 1.75
N TYR A 66 9.17 -8.14 1.31
CA TYR A 66 9.80 -9.12 0.44
C TYR A 66 11.31 -9.17 0.65
N ILE A 67 11.98 -10.11 0.00
CA ILE A 67 13.45 -10.20 -0.04
C ILE A 67 13.94 -9.60 -1.37
N ASP A 68 14.85 -8.62 -1.28
CA ASP A 68 15.45 -8.00 -2.47
C ASP A 68 16.57 -8.87 -3.08
N GLY A 69 17.12 -8.42 -4.21
CA GLY A 69 18.22 -9.11 -4.90
C GLY A 69 19.52 -9.20 -4.08
N ASN A 70 19.63 -8.50 -2.96
CA ASN A 70 20.77 -8.58 -2.04
C ASN A 70 20.46 -9.44 -0.80
N PHE A 71 19.39 -10.24 -0.84
CA PHE A 71 18.92 -11.07 0.27
C PHE A 71 18.54 -10.28 1.52
N LYS A 72 18.14 -9.01 1.39
CA LYS A 72 17.69 -8.18 2.50
C LYS A 72 16.18 -8.13 2.58
N VAL A 73 15.66 -8.14 3.80
CA VAL A 73 14.25 -7.86 4.06
C VAL A 73 13.98 -6.39 3.73
N VAL A 74 12.98 -6.17 2.89
CA VAL A 74 12.55 -4.85 2.45
C VAL A 74 11.07 -4.69 2.71
N GLU A 75 10.71 -3.56 3.30
CA GLU A 75 9.32 -3.12 3.48
C GLU A 75 9.06 -1.88 2.61
N ARG A 76 7.91 -1.86 1.94
CA ARG A 76 7.47 -0.80 1.03
C ARG A 76 6.02 -0.43 1.31
N PHE A 77 5.82 0.75 1.89
CA PHE A 77 4.52 1.40 1.88
C PHE A 77 4.06 1.62 0.45
N TYR A 78 2.82 1.26 0.14
CA TYR A 78 2.27 1.37 -1.21
C TYR A 78 1.15 2.40 -1.31
N CYS A 79 0.14 2.30 -0.44
CA CYS A 79 -0.96 3.26 -0.42
C CYS A 79 -1.70 3.29 0.91
N PHE A 80 -2.47 4.36 1.08
CA PHE A 80 -3.64 4.36 1.96
C PHE A 80 -4.83 3.87 1.15
N THR A 81 -5.58 2.94 1.73
CA THR A 81 -6.83 2.43 1.21
C THR A 81 -7.96 3.07 2.00
N TYR A 82 -8.76 3.90 1.32
CA TYR A 82 -9.93 4.49 1.93
C TYR A 82 -10.99 3.40 2.14
N LEU A 83 -11.40 3.22 3.40
CA LEU A 83 -12.42 2.26 3.76
C LEU A 83 -13.76 2.99 3.89
N LYS A 84 -14.79 2.46 3.20
CA LYS A 84 -16.16 2.96 3.36
C LYS A 84 -16.68 2.69 4.78
N ASP A 85 -16.28 1.57 5.34
CA ASP A 85 -16.57 1.12 6.70
C ASP A 85 -15.44 0.18 7.18
N SER A 86 -15.38 -0.08 8.48
CA SER A 86 -14.39 -0.97 9.11
C SER A 86 -14.78 -2.45 9.05
N SER A 87 -15.67 -2.85 8.12
CA SER A 87 -16.04 -4.26 7.99
C SER A 87 -14.92 -5.06 7.33
N ALA A 88 -14.76 -6.32 7.74
CA ALA A 88 -13.77 -7.22 7.17
C ALA A 88 -13.98 -7.45 5.65
N ASP A 89 -15.23 -7.35 5.15
CA ASP A 89 -15.52 -7.45 3.72
C ASP A 89 -14.98 -6.26 2.92
N THR A 90 -15.22 -5.04 3.40
CA THR A 90 -14.73 -3.81 2.76
C THR A 90 -13.21 -3.79 2.71
N ILE A 91 -12.56 -4.13 3.82
CA ILE A 91 -11.09 -4.17 3.93
C ILE A 91 -10.51 -5.24 3.00
N SER A 92 -11.06 -6.46 3.04
CA SER A 92 -10.64 -7.57 2.18
C SER A 92 -10.76 -7.21 0.70
N ALA A 93 -11.91 -6.68 0.27
CA ALA A 93 -12.15 -6.29 -1.11
C ALA A 93 -11.16 -5.21 -1.57
N ALA A 94 -10.90 -4.22 -0.73
CA ALA A 94 -10.02 -3.12 -1.07
C ALA A 94 -8.55 -3.58 -1.21
N ILE A 95 -8.06 -4.44 -0.30
CA ILE A 95 -6.74 -5.07 -0.43
C ILE A 95 -6.66 -5.91 -1.70
N LEU A 96 -7.65 -6.78 -1.95
CA LEU A 96 -7.65 -7.65 -3.12
C LEU A 96 -7.68 -6.85 -4.43
N ASN A 97 -8.39 -5.72 -4.48
CA ASN A 97 -8.39 -4.82 -5.63
C ASN A 97 -7.00 -4.27 -5.91
N GLU A 98 -6.30 -3.75 -4.90
CA GLU A 98 -4.92 -3.27 -5.05
C GLU A 98 -3.96 -4.38 -5.49
N LEU A 99 -4.09 -5.59 -4.91
CA LEU A 99 -3.28 -6.74 -5.31
C LEU A 99 -3.51 -7.13 -6.76
N ASN A 100 -4.77 -7.12 -7.23
CA ASN A 100 -5.09 -7.43 -8.62
C ASN A 100 -4.50 -6.41 -9.59
N LEU A 101 -4.29 -5.15 -9.18
CA LEU A 101 -3.64 -4.13 -10.02
C LEU A 101 -2.11 -4.35 -10.09
N ILE A 102 -1.50 -4.75 -8.98
CA ILE A 102 -0.04 -4.92 -8.88
C ILE A 102 0.41 -6.26 -9.49
N LEU A 103 -0.29 -7.33 -9.13
CA LEU A 103 -0.05 -8.73 -9.50
C LEU A 103 -1.29 -9.31 -10.21
N PRO A 104 -1.59 -8.83 -11.45
CA PRO A 104 -2.80 -9.23 -12.16
C PRO A 104 -2.78 -10.71 -12.59
N GLU A 105 -1.60 -11.25 -12.85
CA GLU A 105 -1.43 -12.63 -13.30
C GLU A 105 -1.55 -13.62 -12.15
N ARG A 106 -2.04 -14.83 -12.46
CA ARG A 106 -2.14 -15.93 -11.49
C ARG A 106 -0.77 -16.27 -10.88
N SER A 107 0.28 -16.26 -11.69
CA SER A 107 1.68 -16.46 -11.29
C SER A 107 2.11 -15.45 -10.22
N GLY A 108 1.66 -14.20 -10.31
CA GLY A 108 1.92 -13.17 -9.30
C GLY A 108 1.23 -13.47 -7.97
N LYS A 109 0.01 -13.99 -8.00
CA LYS A 109 -0.73 -14.36 -6.78
C LYS A 109 -0.11 -15.55 -6.05
N GLU A 110 0.51 -16.48 -6.79
CA GLU A 110 1.24 -17.62 -6.21
C GLU A 110 2.52 -17.19 -5.46
N LYS A 111 3.00 -15.94 -5.67
CA LYS A 111 4.10 -15.36 -4.90
C LYS A 111 3.70 -14.89 -3.50
N LEU A 112 2.40 -14.72 -3.24
CA LEU A 112 1.91 -14.28 -1.94
C LEU A 112 2.00 -15.44 -0.95
N ILE A 113 2.81 -15.29 0.10
CA ILE A 113 3.06 -16.37 1.08
C ILE A 113 2.64 -16.04 2.51
N ALA A 114 2.32 -14.77 2.77
CA ALA A 114 1.90 -14.34 4.09
C ALA A 114 1.05 -13.08 4.03
N GLN A 115 0.17 -12.95 5.01
CA GLN A 115 -0.65 -11.79 5.26
C GLN A 115 -0.67 -11.48 6.75
N SER A 116 -0.47 -10.22 7.13
CA SER A 116 -0.59 -9.76 8.52
C SER A 116 -1.48 -8.53 8.58
N TYR A 117 -2.46 -8.55 9.48
CA TYR A 117 -3.40 -7.44 9.67
C TYR A 117 -3.34 -7.00 11.12
N ASP A 118 -3.06 -5.72 11.36
CA ASP A 118 -3.17 -5.10 12.68
C ASP A 118 -4.43 -4.24 12.72
N GLY A 119 -5.30 -4.49 13.69
CA GLY A 119 -6.65 -3.92 13.74
C GLY A 119 -7.67 -4.85 14.40
N ALA A 120 -8.25 -4.40 15.52
CA ALA A 120 -9.21 -5.18 16.30
C ALA A 120 -10.52 -5.51 15.54
N SER A 121 -10.97 -4.61 14.66
CA SER A 121 -12.14 -4.76 13.77
C SER A 121 -12.00 -5.91 12.76
N VAL A 122 -10.75 -6.24 12.43
CA VAL A 122 -10.37 -7.04 11.27
C VAL A 122 -10.24 -8.52 11.60
N MET A 123 -9.97 -8.83 12.87
CA MET A 123 -9.48 -10.14 13.32
C MET A 123 -10.55 -11.05 13.95
N ARG A 124 -11.68 -10.52 14.45
CA ARG A 124 -12.84 -11.31 14.92
C ARG A 124 -14.16 -10.57 14.69
N GLY A 125 -14.85 -10.92 13.60
CA GLY A 125 -16.25 -10.53 13.35
C GLY A 125 -17.14 -11.76 13.16
N ALA A 126 -18.46 -11.58 13.29
CA ALA A 126 -19.47 -12.66 13.15
C ALA A 126 -19.40 -13.40 11.80
N SER A 127 -18.85 -12.75 10.76
CA SER A 127 -18.70 -13.26 9.39
C SER A 127 -17.29 -13.81 9.07
N GLY A 128 -16.39 -13.90 10.05
CA GLY A 128 -14.97 -14.24 9.87
C GLY A 128 -14.09 -13.00 9.57
N GLY A 129 -12.86 -12.99 10.10
CA GLY A 129 -11.91 -11.88 9.92
C GLY A 129 -11.28 -11.83 8.52
N VAL A 130 -10.60 -10.73 8.19
CA VAL A 130 -9.89 -10.55 6.90
C VAL A 130 -8.92 -11.67 6.57
N PRO A 131 -8.12 -12.22 7.52
CA PRO A 131 -7.26 -13.36 7.20
C PRO A 131 -8.04 -14.52 6.56
N LYS A 132 -9.18 -14.88 7.16
CA LYS A 132 -10.03 -15.99 6.68
C LYS A 132 -10.66 -15.69 5.31
N LYS A 133 -11.04 -14.43 5.07
CA LYS A 133 -11.62 -14.01 3.79
C LYS A 133 -10.59 -14.02 2.66
N ASN A 134 -9.35 -13.63 2.96
CA ASN A 134 -8.27 -13.58 1.98
C ASN A 134 -7.52 -14.91 1.81
N GLN A 135 -7.75 -15.90 2.69
CA GLN A 135 -7.11 -17.22 2.65
C GLN A 135 -7.31 -17.99 1.33
N ARG A 136 -8.36 -17.65 0.55
CA ARG A 136 -8.57 -18.25 -0.78
C ARG A 136 -7.60 -17.70 -1.84
N TYR A 137 -6.98 -16.55 -1.59
CA TYR A 137 -6.07 -15.86 -2.50
C TYR A 137 -4.62 -15.88 -2.04
N ILE A 138 -4.40 -16.14 -0.75
CA ILE A 138 -3.09 -16.19 -0.11
C ILE A 138 -3.07 -17.48 0.73
N PRO A 139 -2.23 -18.47 0.39
CA PRO A 139 -2.17 -19.78 1.04
C PRO A 139 -1.90 -19.71 2.56
#